data_AF-A0A6L7KIR5-F1
#
_entry.id   AF-A0A6L7KIR5-F1
#
_cell.length_a   1.000
_cell.length_b   1.000
_cell.length_c   1.000
_cell.angle_alpha   90.00
_cell.angle_beta   90.00
_cell.angle_gamma   90.00
#
_symmetry.space_group_name_H-M   'P 1'
#
loop_
_entity.id
_entity.type
_entity.pdbx_description
1 polymer ?
#
loop_
_entity_poly.entity_id
_entity_poly.type
_entity_poly.pdbx_seq_one_letter_code
_entity_poly.pdbx_strand_id
1 'polypeptide(L)' 'MTVSLLVGTTKGLFQVTSEDRAAWSVDGPHCNLWPINHAIGDAGKGVIWAAGGGDWEGAGVWR' A
#
# COMPACT_ATOMS: atom_id res chain seq x y z
N MET A 1 10.94 16.24 5.99
CA MET A 1 10.98 14.79 6.28
C MET A 1 9.79 14.21 5.57
N THR A 2 10.02 13.44 4.52
CA THR A 2 8.96 12.83 3.73
C THR A 2 8.14 11.89 4.61
N VAL A 3 6.83 12.10 4.66
CA VAL A 3 5.88 11.14 5.24
C VAL A 3 5.36 10.25 4.12
N SER A 4 5.18 8.96 4.42
CA SER A 4 4.52 8.01 3.54
C SER A 4 3.39 7.32 4.27
N LEU A 5 2.22 7.31 3.65
CA LEU A 5 1.02 6.59 4.10
C LEU A 5 0.80 5.42 3.15
N LEU A 6 0.52 4.25 3.72
CA LEU A 6 0.17 3.04 2.99
C LEU A 6 -1.33 2.82 3.12
N VAL A 7 -2.05 2.92 2.01
CA VAL A 7 -3.51 2.90 2.00
C VAL A 7 -3.99 1.66 1.25
N GLY A 8 -4.38 0.64 2.01
CA GLY A 8 -5.06 -0.55 1.48
C GLY A 8 -6.51 -0.23 1.14
N THR A 9 -6.94 -0.64 -0.05
CA THR A 9 -8.32 -0.46 -0.54
C THR A 9 -8.86 -1.77 -1.08
N THR A 10 -10.13 -1.79 -1.48
CA THR A 10 -10.71 -2.91 -2.24
C THR A 10 -10.17 -3.03 -3.67
N LYS A 11 -9.31 -2.10 -4.12
CA LYS A 11 -8.77 -2.02 -5.48
C LYS A 11 -7.24 -1.89 -5.51
N GLY A 12 -6.56 -2.42 -4.50
CA GLY A 12 -5.11 -2.41 -4.42
C GLY A 12 -4.57 -1.55 -3.28
N LEU A 13 -3.23 -1.50 -3.23
CA LEU A 13 -2.47 -0.64 -2.33
C LEU A 13 -2.12 0.67 -3.05
N PHE A 14 -2.27 1.79 -2.36
CA PHE A 14 -1.76 3.09 -2.78
C PHE A 14 -0.71 3.59 -1.80
N GLN A 15 0.36 4.19 -2.32
CA GLN A 15 1.34 4.92 -1.52
C GLN A 15 1.06 6.41 -1.67
N VAL A 16 0.86 7.08 -0.54
CA VAL A 16 0.57 8.52 -0.51
C VAL A 16 1.70 9.21 0.23
N THR A 17 2.41 10.11 -0.45
CA THR A 17 3.63 10.76 0.07
C THR A 17 3.47 12.26 0.15
N SER A 18 4.15 12.88 1.12
CA SER A 18 4.18 14.34 1.26
C SER A 18 5.45 14.79 1.98
N GLU A 19 5.96 15.95 1.60
CA GLU A 19 7.08 16.62 2.27
C GLU A 19 6.62 17.56 3.40
N ASP A 20 5.42 18.14 3.25
CA ASP A 20 4.89 19.22 4.09
C ASP A 20 3.57 18.87 4.80
N ARG A 21 3.02 17.68 4.54
CA ARG A 21 1.72 17.17 5.00
C ARG A 21 0.51 17.98 4.49
N ALA A 22 0.70 18.84 3.50
CA ALA A 22 -0.35 19.66 2.88
C ALA A 22 -0.54 19.29 1.41
N ALA A 23 0.54 19.21 0.64
CA ALA A 23 0.54 18.73 -0.74
C ALA A 23 0.87 17.23 -0.75
N TRP A 24 0.08 16.44 -1.45
CA TRP A 24 0.20 14.98 -1.47
C TRP A 24 0.37 14.46 -2.89
N SER A 25 1.25 13.49 -3.06
CA SER A 25 1.40 12.70 -4.28
C SER A 25 0.86 11.30 -4.02
N VAL A 26 0.21 10.72 -5.04
CA VAL A 26 -0.42 9.38 -4.96
C VAL A 26 0.20 8.50 -6.02
N ASP A 27 0.63 7.31 -5.61
CA ASP A 27 1.17 6.27 -6.47
C ASP A 27 0.39 4.95 -6.28
N GLY A 28 0.17 4.21 -7.37
CA GLY A 28 -0.67 3.01 -7.44
C GLY A 28 -1.80 3.11 -8.50
N PRO A 29 -2.75 2.16 -8.53
CA PRO A 29 -2.87 1.01 -7.61
C PRO A 29 -1.81 -0.05 -7.86
N HIS A 30 -1.22 -0.54 -6.77
CA HIS A 30 -0.37 -1.73 -6.77
C HIS A 30 -1.18 -3.00 -6.53
N CYS A 31 -0.53 -4.16 -6.63
CA CYS A 31 -1.13 -5.48 -6.34
C CYS A 31 -2.26 -5.88 -7.31
N ASN A 32 -2.22 -5.41 -8.57
CA ASN A 32 -3.13 -5.83 -9.64
C ASN A 32 -4.62 -5.76 -9.25
N LEU A 33 -5.02 -4.69 -8.56
CA LEU A 33 -6.40 -4.44 -8.11
C LEU A 33 -6.96 -5.43 -7.08
N TRP A 34 -6.11 -6.24 -6.43
CA TRP A 34 -6.55 -7.08 -5.31
C TRP A 34 -6.99 -6.24 -4.10
N PRO A 35 -7.99 -6.68 -3.33
CA PRO A 35 -8.29 -6.07 -2.04
C PRO A 35 -7.09 -6.19 -1.11
N ILE A 36 -6.61 -5.06 -0.56
CA ILE A 36 -5.51 -5.02 0.41
C ILE A 36 -6.07 -4.63 1.76
N ASN A 37 -5.95 -5.54 2.73
CA ASN A 37 -6.46 -5.38 4.09
C ASN A 37 -5.41 -4.79 5.03
N HIS A 38 -4.13 -5.06 4.77
CA HIS A 38 -3.04 -4.56 5.60
C HIS A 38 -1.76 -4.36 4.77
N ALA A 39 -0.98 -3.32 5.11
CA ALA A 39 0.34 -3.12 4.52
C ALA A 39 1.30 -2.52 5.54
N ILE A 40 2.57 -2.92 5.48
CA ILE A 40 3.64 -2.43 6.34
C ILE A 40 4.89 -2.10 5.53
N GLY A 41 5.56 -1.00 5.88
CA GLY A 41 6.86 -0.64 5.31
C GLY A 41 8.01 -1.17 6.16
N ASP A 42 9.01 -1.79 5.52
CA ASP A 42 10.32 -2.10 6.12
C ASP A 42 11.35 -1.09 5.62
N ALA A 43 11.55 -0.02 6.41
CA ALA A 43 12.48 1.04 6.08
C ALA A 43 13.94 0.56 6.00
N GLY A 44 14.30 -0.51 6.72
CA GLY A 44 15.65 -1.08 6.69
C GLY A 44 15.97 -1.79 5.37
N LYS A 45 14.94 -2.25 4.65
CA LYS A 45 15.08 -2.97 3.37
C LYS A 45 14.54 -2.22 2.17
N GLY A 46 13.83 -1.11 2.37
CA GLY A 46 13.17 -0.37 1.30
C GLY A 46 12.05 -1.16 0.62
N VAL A 47 11.33 -1.98 1.38
CA VAL A 47 10.27 -2.87 0.87
C VAL A 47 8.95 -2.54 1.56
N ILE A 48 7.85 -2.67 0.83
CA ILE A 48 6.50 -2.63 1.39
C ILE A 48 5.88 -4.02 1.25
N TRP A 49 5.42 -4.59 2.35
CA TRP A 49 4.65 -5.82 2.33
C TRP A 49 3.17 -5.47 2.34
N ALA A 50 2.43 -6.01 1.38
CA ALA A 50 0.98 -5.87 1.31
C ALA A 50 0.33 -7.25 1.46
N ALA A 51 -0.61 -7.38 2.39
CA ALA A 51 -1.42 -8.58 2.59
C ALA A 51 -2.88 -8.26 2.28
N GLY A 52 -3.47 -9.12 1.48
CA GLY A 52 -4.79 -8.88 0.91
C GLY A 52 -5.54 -10.17 0.65
N GLY A 53 -6.83 -10.04 0.39
CA GLY A 53 -7.67 -11.17 0.08
C GLY A 53 -9.13 -10.97 0.44
N GLY A 54 -9.90 -12.00 0.12
CA GLY A 54 -11.32 -12.10 0.39
C GLY A 54 -11.83 -13.52 0.17
N ASP A 55 -13.13 -13.72 0.40
CA ASP A 55 -13.76 -15.02 0.21
C ASP A 55 -13.69 -15.51 -1.25
N TRP A 56 -13.53 -14.60 -2.21
CA TRP A 56 -13.42 -14.92 -3.63
C TRP A 56 -11.96 -15.12 -4.06
N GLU A 57 -11.09 -14.16 -3.75
CA GLU A 57 -9.71 -14.15 -4.22
C GLU A 57 -8.80 -15.09 -3.42
N GLY A 58 -9.20 -15.49 -2.20
CA GLY A 58 -8.32 -16.14 -1.24
C GLY A 58 -7.30 -15.17 -0.65
N ALA A 59 -6.27 -15.67 0.03
CA ALA A 59 -5.23 -14.84 0.65
C ALA A 59 -4.00 -14.68 -0.25
N GLY A 60 -3.43 -13.48 -0.30
CA GLY A 60 -2.22 -13.16 -1.06
C GLY A 60 -1.30 -12.18 -0.32
N VAL A 61 0.00 -12.24 -0.64
CA VAL A 61 1.03 -11.33 -0.12
C VAL A 61 1.93 -10.84 -1.27
N TRP A 62 2.18 -9.53 -1.30
CA TRP A 62 3.05 -8.84 -2.27
C TRP A 62 4.23 -8.15 -1.57
N ARG A 63 5.28 -7.87 -2.36
CA ARG A 63 6.48 -7.13 -1.95
C ARG A 63 6.83 -6.06 -2.98
#